data_AF-A0A963VBE9-F1
#
_entry.id   AF-A0A963VBE9-F1
#
_cell.length_a   1.000
_cell.length_b   1.000
_cell.length_c   1.000
_cell.angle_alpha   90.00
_cell.angle_beta   90.00
_cell.angle_gamma   90.00
#
_symmetry.space_group_name_H-M   'P 1'
#
loop_
_entity.id
_entity.type
_entity.pdbx_description
1 polymer ?
#
loop_
_entity_poly.entity_id
_entity_poly.type
_entity_poly.pdbx_seq_one_letter_code
_entity_poly.pdbx_strand_id
1 'polypeptide(L)'
;MRDAHRTGRRRASDQQTQTHRETNYRKLRNPFPQMRVFSDDQIAAMHDTSLRVLEELGVRVLLPEARAVFRAAGARVDEDSQMVFLDREIVATALAAAPRSITMRGAAPERDLLLELG
;
A
#
# COMPACT_ATOMS: atom_id res chain seq x y z
N MET A 1 8.38 43.06 -71.03
CA MET A 1 9.64 42.66 -70.37
C MET A 1 9.52 43.03 -68.89
N ARG A 2 9.62 42.02 -68.00
CA ARG A 2 9.81 42.09 -66.53
C ARG A 2 8.57 42.31 -65.66
N ASP A 3 7.91 41.20 -65.34
CA ASP A 3 7.03 41.01 -64.19
C ASP A 3 7.80 41.17 -62.88
N ALA A 4 7.29 42.05 -62.01
CA ALA A 4 7.66 42.15 -60.61
C ALA A 4 6.48 41.70 -59.77
N HIS A 5 6.50 40.46 -59.27
CA HIS A 5 5.64 40.03 -58.17
C HIS A 5 6.44 39.10 -57.25
N ARG A 6 7.03 39.70 -56.21
CA ARG A 6 7.68 39.00 -55.11
C ARG A 6 6.64 38.75 -54.02
N THR A 7 5.79 37.75 -54.20
CA THR A 7 4.86 37.30 -53.16
C THR A 7 5.62 36.46 -52.14
N GLY A 8 5.88 37.07 -50.98
CA GLY A 8 6.50 36.43 -49.83
C GLY A 8 5.67 35.23 -49.37
N ARG A 9 6.26 34.04 -49.53
CA ARG A 9 5.77 32.81 -48.91
C ARG A 9 5.89 32.96 -47.40
N ARG A 10 4.81 33.41 -46.74
CA ARG A 10 4.66 33.34 -45.29
C ARG A 10 4.84 31.88 -44.90
N ARG A 11 5.97 31.58 -44.25
CA ARG A 11 6.18 30.32 -43.54
C ARG A 11 5.10 30.26 -42.47
N ALA A 12 4.06 29.47 -42.70
CA ALA A 12 3.19 29.03 -41.64
C ALA A 12 4.11 28.41 -40.59
N SER A 13 4.16 29.05 -39.42
CA SER A 13 4.88 28.57 -38.26
C SER A 13 4.41 27.14 -38.01
N ASP A 14 5.33 26.22 -38.24
CA ASP A 14 5.24 24.82 -37.85
C ASP A 14 5.20 24.81 -36.32
N GLN A 15 4.00 25.02 -35.76
CA GLN A 15 3.75 24.79 -34.34
C GLN A 15 3.76 23.28 -34.18
N GLN A 16 4.97 22.74 -34.07
CA GLN A 16 5.20 21.46 -33.43
C GLN A 16 4.64 21.58 -32.02
N THR A 17 3.39 21.17 -31.86
CA THR A 17 2.82 20.84 -30.56
C THR A 17 3.65 19.66 -30.04
N GLN A 18 4.73 19.95 -29.32
CA GLN A 18 5.48 18.94 -28.62
C GLN A 18 4.51 18.29 -27.64
N THR A 19 4.11 17.05 -27.94
CA THR A 19 3.34 16.24 -27.02
C THR A 19 4.26 15.88 -25.87
N HIS A 20 4.27 16.72 -24.83
CA HIS A 20 4.99 16.45 -23.60
C HIS A 20 4.31 15.24 -22.95
N ARG A 21 4.86 14.05 -23.18
CA ARG A 21 4.37 12.84 -22.55
C ARG A 21 4.76 12.91 -21.08
N GLU A 22 3.83 13.33 -20.23
CA GLU A 22 4.01 13.22 -18.78
C GLU A 22 3.97 11.75 -18.37
N THR A 23 5.15 11.16 -18.21
CA THR A 23 5.29 9.81 -17.66
C THR A 23 5.12 9.87 -16.15
N ASN A 24 3.89 9.63 -15.68
CA ASN A 24 3.59 9.52 -14.25
C ASN A 24 4.01 8.16 -13.69
N TYR A 25 5.31 7.92 -13.58
CA TYR A 25 5.88 6.74 -12.90
C TYR A 25 5.63 6.73 -11.38
N ARG A 26 5.03 7.80 -10.83
CA ARG A 26 4.83 7.96 -9.37
C ARG A 26 3.51 7.38 -8.89
N LYS A 27 2.50 7.29 -9.77
CA LYS A 27 1.16 6.79 -9.44
C LYS A 27 0.78 5.60 -10.32
N LEU A 28 1.67 4.61 -10.39
CA LEU A 28 1.41 3.38 -11.14
C LEU A 28 0.29 2.60 -10.45
N ARG A 29 -0.80 2.35 -11.18
CA ARG A 29 -1.85 1.41 -10.78
C ARG A 29 -1.79 0.19 -11.68
N ASN A 30 -1.85 -0.99 -11.06
CA ASN A 30 -1.95 -2.23 -11.81
C ASN A 30 -3.31 -2.28 -12.53
N PRO A 31 -3.37 -2.36 -13.88
CA PRO A 31 -4.63 -2.41 -14.60
C PRO A 31 -5.27 -3.80 -14.60
N PHE A 32 -4.54 -4.83 -14.17
CA PHE A 32 -5.01 -6.21 -14.19
C PHE A 32 -5.74 -6.54 -12.88
N PRO A 33 -6.78 -7.40 -12.93
CA PRO A 33 -7.42 -7.88 -11.72
C PRO A 33 -6.44 -8.68 -10.87
N GLN A 34 -6.66 -8.69 -9.55
CA GLN A 34 -5.90 -9.53 -8.64
C GLN A 34 -6.05 -11.01 -9.04
N MET A 35 -4.93 -11.68 -9.24
CA MET A 35 -4.90 -13.10 -9.60
C MET A 35 -5.16 -13.96 -8.36
N ARG A 36 -6.22 -14.77 -8.39
CA ARG A 36 -6.53 -15.72 -7.31
C ARG A 36 -5.71 -16.99 -7.48
N VAL A 37 -4.66 -17.13 -6.66
CA VAL A 37 -3.78 -18.31 -6.64
C VAL A 37 -4.34 -19.42 -5.73
N PHE A 38 -5.07 -19.04 -4.69
CA PHE A 38 -5.66 -19.94 -3.70
C PHE A 38 -7.18 -19.88 -3.77
N SER A 39 -7.85 -20.98 -3.45
CA SER A 39 -9.30 -21.00 -3.22
C SER A 39 -9.65 -20.27 -1.91
N ASP A 40 -10.92 -19.89 -1.78
CA ASP A 40 -11.42 -19.22 -0.57
C ASP A 40 -11.24 -20.11 0.67
N ASP A 41 -11.43 -21.43 0.53
CA ASP A 41 -11.21 -22.40 1.62
C ASP A 41 -9.73 -22.49 2.02
N GLN A 42 -8.80 -22.42 1.05
CA GLN A 42 -7.36 -22.43 1.33
C GLN A 42 -6.95 -21.15 2.07
N ILE A 43 -7.51 -20.00 1.69
CA ILE A 43 -7.28 -18.74 2.39
C ILE A 43 -7.81 -18.81 3.82
N ALA A 44 -9.01 -19.36 4.02
CA ALA A 44 -9.59 -19.55 5.34
C ALA A 44 -8.74 -20.49 6.21
N ALA A 45 -8.23 -21.59 5.64
CA ALA A 45 -7.35 -22.51 6.35
C ALA A 45 -6.01 -21.87 6.77
N MET A 46 -5.39 -21.06 5.89
CA MET A 46 -4.18 -20.32 6.21
C MET A 46 -4.42 -19.28 7.31
N HIS A 47 -5.56 -18.59 7.26
CA HIS A 47 -5.97 -17.64 8.28
C HIS A 47 -6.15 -18.32 9.65
N ASP A 48 -6.90 -19.43 9.70
CA ASP A 48 -7.11 -20.19 10.93
C ASP A 48 -5.79 -20.71 11.52
N THR A 49 -4.91 -21.25 10.67
CA THR A 49 -3.60 -21.75 11.10
C THR A 49 -2.73 -20.62 11.66
N SER A 50 -2.74 -19.45 11.01
CA SER A 50 -1.99 -18.28 11.49
C SER A 50 -2.47 -17.82 12.86
N LEU A 51 -3.79 -17.82 13.08
CA LEU A 51 -4.36 -17.49 14.39
C LEU A 51 -3.95 -18.49 15.47
N ARG A 52 -4.00 -19.81 15.17
CA ARG A 52 -3.52 -20.84 16.11
C ARG A 52 -2.06 -20.65 16.48
N VAL A 53 -1.20 -20.31 15.52
CA VAL A 53 0.22 -20.04 15.80
C VAL A 53 0.37 -18.86 16.77
N LEU A 54 -0.37 -17.77 16.57
CA LEU A 54 -0.29 -16.60 17.45
C LEU A 54 -0.86 -16.86 18.85
N GLU A 55 -1.87 -17.72 18.96
CA GLU A 55 -2.54 -18.09 20.21
C GLU A 55 -1.74 -19.13 21.03
N GLU A 56 -1.26 -20.19 20.37
CA GLU A 56 -0.64 -21.35 21.02
C GLU A 56 0.88 -21.22 21.13
N LEU A 57 1.56 -20.79 20.05
CA LEU A 57 3.02 -20.67 20.02
C LEU A 57 3.47 -19.27 20.45
N GLY A 58 2.71 -18.24 20.10
CA GLY A 58 3.00 -16.85 20.41
C GLY A 58 4.20 -16.27 19.65
N VAL A 59 4.57 -15.05 20.01
CA VAL A 59 5.69 -14.30 19.41
C VAL A 59 6.55 -13.72 20.51
N ARG A 60 7.88 -13.80 20.35
CA ARG A 60 8.81 -13.19 21.29
C ARG A 60 8.96 -11.69 21.03
N VAL A 61 8.59 -10.87 22.01
CA VAL A 61 8.62 -9.41 21.93
C VAL A 61 9.65 -8.87 22.91
N LEU A 62 10.82 -8.47 22.40
CA LEU A 62 11.96 -8.09 23.23
C LEU A 62 11.78 -6.74 23.93
N LEU A 63 11.05 -5.81 23.29
CA LEU A 63 10.80 -4.47 23.83
C LEU A 63 9.77 -4.52 24.99
N PRO A 64 10.15 -4.13 26.23
CA PRO A 64 9.24 -4.17 27.38
C PRO A 64 8.00 -3.28 27.21
N GLU A 65 8.16 -2.11 26.59
CA GLU A 65 7.05 -1.19 26.34
C GLU A 65 5.99 -1.82 25.42
N ALA A 66 6.42 -2.55 24.39
CA ALA A 66 5.49 -3.27 23.50
C ALA A 66 4.76 -4.38 24.26
N ARG A 67 5.44 -5.13 25.14
CA ARG A 67 4.79 -6.15 25.99
C ARG A 67 3.74 -5.55 26.93
N ALA A 68 3.99 -4.35 27.46
CA ALA A 68 3.00 -3.62 28.26
C ALA A 68 1.75 -3.24 27.45
N VAL A 69 1.93 -2.78 26.21
CA VAL A 69 0.81 -2.49 25.29
C VAL A 69 0.00 -3.75 24.99
N PHE A 70 0.66 -4.87 24.70
CA PHE A 70 -0.04 -6.14 24.47
C PHE A 70 -0.82 -6.61 25.70
N ARG A 71 -0.23 -6.52 26.90
CA ARG A 71 -0.91 -6.85 28.15
C ARG A 71 -2.14 -5.96 28.37
N ALA A 72 -2.03 -4.66 28.11
CA ALA A 72 -3.14 -3.72 28.23
C ALA A 72 -4.27 -4.02 27.23
N ALA A 73 -3.93 -4.56 26.07
CA ALA A 73 -4.89 -5.06 25.08
C ALA A 73 -5.50 -6.44 25.42
N GLY A 74 -5.12 -7.04 26.57
CA GLY A 74 -5.64 -8.32 27.03
C GLY A 74 -4.82 -9.54 26.62
N ALA A 75 -3.67 -9.37 25.96
CA ALA A 75 -2.82 -10.48 25.56
C ALA A 75 -2.15 -11.14 26.77
N ARG A 76 -1.98 -12.46 26.70
CA ARG A 76 -1.20 -13.21 27.70
C ARG A 76 0.29 -13.00 27.42
N VAL A 77 1.02 -12.51 28.41
CA VAL A 77 2.44 -12.15 28.27
C VAL A 77 3.25 -12.83 29.36
N ASP A 78 4.23 -13.62 28.95
CA ASP A 78 5.27 -14.19 29.81
C ASP A 78 6.51 -13.29 29.77
N GLU A 79 6.85 -12.69 30.90
CA GLU A 79 7.99 -11.76 31.00
C GLU A 79 9.34 -12.49 31.06
N ASP A 80 9.38 -13.72 31.58
CA ASP A 80 10.63 -14.48 31.73
C ASP A 80 11.13 -14.94 30.36
N SER A 81 10.22 -15.50 29.54
CA SER A 81 10.53 -15.91 28.16
C SER A 81 10.35 -14.78 27.13
N GLN A 82 9.78 -13.65 27.54
CA GLN A 82 9.42 -12.51 26.70
C GLN A 82 8.41 -12.86 25.59
N MET A 83 7.58 -13.88 25.82
CA MET A 83 6.58 -14.38 24.87
C MET A 83 5.23 -13.68 25.04
N VAL A 84 4.61 -13.33 23.92
CA VAL A 84 3.27 -12.76 23.83
C VAL A 84 2.38 -13.70 23.04
N PHE A 85 1.22 -14.04 23.60
CA PHE A 85 0.22 -14.90 22.98
C PHE A 85 -1.03 -14.06 22.70
N LEU A 86 -1.49 -14.11 21.45
CA LEU A 86 -2.58 -13.27 20.95
C LEU A 86 -3.79 -14.14 20.65
N ASP A 87 -4.83 -13.98 21.44
CA ASP A 87 -6.11 -14.65 21.20
C ASP A 87 -6.78 -14.07 19.95
N ARG A 88 -7.65 -14.89 19.35
CA ARG A 88 -8.35 -14.57 18.08
C ARG A 88 -9.12 -13.26 18.14
N GLU A 89 -9.77 -12.98 19.27
CA GLU A 89 -10.55 -11.76 19.49
C GLU A 89 -9.68 -10.50 19.47
N ILE A 90 -8.46 -10.57 20.01
CA ILE A 90 -7.51 -9.44 20.00
C ILE A 90 -7.11 -9.14 18.56
N VAL A 91 -6.78 -10.18 17.78
CA VAL A 91 -6.41 -10.04 16.37
C VAL A 91 -7.58 -9.51 15.54
N ALA A 92 -8.79 -10.06 15.73
CA ALA A 92 -9.99 -9.62 15.02
C ALA A 92 -10.31 -8.14 15.32
N THR A 93 -10.24 -7.73 16.59
CA THR A 93 -10.47 -6.35 17.02
C THR A 93 -9.43 -5.40 16.41
N ALA A 94 -8.15 -5.79 16.42
CA ALA A 94 -7.07 -4.99 15.83
C ALA A 94 -7.23 -4.84 14.31
N LEU A 95 -7.61 -5.91 13.60
CA LEU A 95 -7.87 -5.88 12.16
C LEU A 95 -9.08 -5.01 11.82
N ALA A 96 -10.14 -5.04 12.63
CA ALA A 96 -11.33 -4.22 12.44
C ALA A 96 -11.05 -2.72 12.66
N ALA A 97 -10.15 -2.39 13.60
CA ALA A 97 -9.73 -1.01 13.85
C ALA A 97 -8.77 -0.46 12.77
N ALA A 98 -8.12 -1.34 11.99
CA ALA A 98 -7.14 -0.93 10.98
C ALA A 98 -7.81 -0.28 9.75
N PRO A 99 -7.35 0.90 9.31
CA PRO A 99 -7.90 1.56 8.13
C PRO A 99 -7.59 0.78 6.84
N ARG A 100 -8.55 0.70 5.92
CA ARG A 100 -8.37 0.02 4.61
C ARG A 100 -7.58 0.84 3.60
N SER A 101 -7.42 2.14 3.85
CA SER A 101 -6.55 3.01 3.08
C SER A 101 -5.93 4.09 3.96
N ILE A 102 -4.68 4.44 3.66
CA ILE A 102 -3.93 5.51 4.33
C ILE A 102 -3.21 6.35 3.28
N THR A 103 -3.16 7.67 3.49
CA THR A 103 -2.35 8.55 2.64
C THR A 103 -0.96 8.69 3.25
N MET A 104 0.04 8.12 2.58
CA MET A 104 1.44 8.35 2.90
C MET A 104 1.87 9.70 2.32
N ARG A 105 2.22 10.64 3.20
CA ARG A 105 2.60 12.01 2.80
C ARG A 105 4.07 12.06 2.41
N GLY A 106 4.34 12.63 1.23
CA GLY A 106 5.68 12.91 0.76
C GLY A 106 6.20 14.25 1.26
N ALA A 107 7.48 14.53 1.01
CA ALA A 107 8.07 15.85 1.26
C ALA A 107 7.43 16.99 0.43
N ALA A 108 6.73 16.64 -0.65
CA ALA A 108 5.95 17.56 -1.48
C ALA A 108 4.60 16.91 -1.85
N PRO A 109 3.49 17.67 -1.94
CA PRO A 109 2.14 17.11 -2.08
C PRO A 109 1.94 16.20 -3.30
N GLU A 110 2.62 16.48 -4.41
CA GLU A 110 2.57 15.69 -5.63
C GLU A 110 3.19 14.29 -5.49
N ARG A 111 3.93 14.06 -4.39
CA ARG A 111 4.56 12.78 -4.03
C ARG A 111 3.75 11.98 -3.02
N ASP A 112 2.57 12.44 -2.65
CA ASP A 112 1.67 11.68 -1.78
C ASP A 112 1.22 10.41 -2.47
N LEU A 113 1.22 9.31 -1.71
CA LEU A 113 0.79 8.00 -2.15
C LEU A 113 -0.39 7.52 -1.33
N LEU A 114 -1.45 7.12 -2.02
CA LEU A 114 -2.56 6.41 -1.39
C LEU A 114 -2.20 4.93 -1.30
N LEU A 115 -2.00 4.44 -0.09
CA LEU A 115 -1.86 3.01 0.19
C LEU A 115 -3.27 2.47 0.43
N GLU A 116 -3.75 1.62 -0.47
CA GLU A 116 -5.08 1.00 -0.42
C GLU A 116 -5.00 -0.47 -0.81
N LEU A 117 -6.06 -1.22 -0.53
CA LEU A 117 -6.20 -2.58 -1.03
C LEU A 117 -6.30 -2.54 -2.57
N GLY A 118 -5.45 -3.32 -3.24
CA GLY A 118 -5.30 -3.27 -4.71
C GLY A 118 -6.42 -3.92 -5.51
#